data_AF-A0A9X0WMU1-F1
#
_entry.id   AF-A0A9X0WMU1-F1
#
_cell.length_a   1.000
_cell.length_b   1.000
_cell.length_c   1.000
_cell.angle_alpha   90.00
_cell.angle_beta   90.00
_cell.angle_gamma   90.00
#
_symmetry.space_group_name_H-M   'P 1'
#
loop_
_entity.id
_entity.type
_entity.pdbx_description
1 polymer ?
#
loop_
_entity_poly.entity_id
_entity_poly.type
_entity_poly.pdbx_seq_one_letter_code
_entity_poly.pdbx_strand_id
1 'polypeptide(L)' 'MTGLIAAHSKVPDFSSFYNRISHRGTKMKAVVACAHKILRIIYKLLSTHQTYQK' A
#
# COMPACT_ATOMS: atom_id res chain seq x y z
N MET A 1 -11.65 12.00 3.99
CA MET A 1 -11.96 11.09 5.13
C MET A 1 -11.49 9.64 4.92
N THR A 2 -11.22 9.20 3.68
CA THR A 2 -10.98 7.80 3.28
C THR A 2 -9.72 7.12 3.84
N GLY A 3 -8.73 7.89 4.33
CA GLY A 3 -7.47 7.35 4.84
C GLY A 3 -7.54 6.71 6.24
N LEU A 4 -8.59 6.99 7.02
CA LEU A 4 -8.76 6.40 8.36
C LEU A 4 -9.05 4.89 8.29
N ILE A 5 -9.80 4.43 7.27
CA ILE A 5 -10.16 3.02 7.11
C ILE A 5 -8.90 2.14 6.88
N ALA A 6 -7.94 2.65 6.12
CA ALA A 6 -6.68 1.93 5.86
C ALA A 6 -5.78 1.83 7.10
N ALA A 7 -5.74 2.88 7.93
CA ALA A 7 -5.00 2.89 9.20
C ALA A 7 -5.59 1.92 10.23
N HIS A 8 -6.91 1.70 10.21
CA HIS A 8 -7.61 0.76 11.09
C HIS A 8 -7.79 -0.66 10.50
N SER A 9 -7.05 -1.00 9.44
CA SER A 9 -7.07 -2.35 8.91
C SER A 9 -6.66 -3.37 9.98
N LYS A 10 -7.40 -4.47 10.11
CA LYS A 10 -7.08 -5.61 10.99
C LYS A 10 -5.85 -6.39 10.52
N VAL A 11 -5.34 -6.11 9.32
CA VAL A 11 -4.12 -6.72 8.79
C VAL A 11 -2.92 -5.85 9.23
N PRO A 12 -2.07 -6.33 10.17
CA PRO A 12 -1.04 -5.51 10.80
C PRO A 12 0.02 -5.00 9.81
N ASP A 13 0.38 -5.79 8.79
CA ASP A 13 1.34 -5.37 7.76
C ASP A 13 0.83 -4.18 6.95
N PHE A 14 -0.48 -4.17 6.67
CA PHE A 14 -1.11 -3.12 5.88
C PHE A 14 -1.24 -1.82 6.67
N SER A 15 -1.66 -1.88 7.93
CA SER A 15 -1.77 -0.68 8.77
C SER A 15 -0.40 -0.06 9.07
N SER A 16 0.62 -0.89 9.33
CA SER A 16 2.02 -0.46 9.52
C SER A 16 2.58 0.22 8.26
N PHE A 17 2.36 -0.40 7.10
CA PHE A 17 2.79 0.16 5.82
C PHE A 17 2.10 1.49 5.51
N TYR A 18 0.78 1.57 5.73
CA TYR A 18 0.01 2.80 5.56
C TYR A 18 0.52 3.92 6.48
N ASN A 19 0.76 3.64 7.76
CA ASN A 19 1.26 4.62 8.73
C ASN A 19 2.67 5.13 8.38
N ARG A 20 3.57 4.25 7.91
CA ARG A 20 4.91 4.66 7.47
C ARG A 20 4.87 5.59 6.25
N ILE A 21 3.96 5.33 5.31
CA ILE A 21 3.85 6.17 4.11
C ILE A 21 3.10 7.47 4.41
N SER A 22 2.07 7.44 5.26
CA SER A 22 1.29 8.63 5.64
C SER A 22 2.11 9.66 6.43
N HIS A 23 3.12 9.22 7.19
CA HIS A 23 4.03 10.11 7.92
C HIS A 23 5.09 10.82 7.07
N ARG A 24 5.33 10.39 5.82
CA ARG A 24 6.44 10.91 4.98
C ARG A 24 6.13 12.20 4.20
N GLY A 25 4.90 12.74 4.29
CA GLY A 25 4.52 13.95 3.56
C GLY A 25 3.02 14.25 3.62
N THR A 26 2.51 15.08 2.69
CA THR A 26 1.06 15.34 2.63
C THR A 26 0.30 14.05 2.36
N LYS A 27 -0.79 13.83 3.09
CA LYS A 27 -1.61 12.60 3.05
C LYS A 27 -1.96 12.15 1.62
N MET A 28 -2.09 13.09 0.69
CA MET A 28 -2.38 12.83 -0.72
C MET A 28 -1.18 12.26 -1.49
N LYS A 29 0.02 12.83 -1.33
CA LYS A 29 1.26 12.31 -1.95
C LYS A 29 1.62 10.93 -1.40
N ALA A 30 1.39 10.72 -0.11
CA ALA A 30 1.53 9.44 0.55
C ALA A 30 0.61 8.36 -0.06
N VAL A 31 -0.68 8.66 -0.24
CA VAL A 31 -1.63 7.72 -0.85
C VAL A 31 -1.26 7.39 -2.30
N VAL A 32 -0.87 8.38 -3.10
CA VAL A 32 -0.44 8.16 -4.50
C VAL A 32 0.83 7.30 -4.56
N ALA A 33 1.82 7.57 -3.72
CA ALA A 33 3.05 6.77 -3.65
C ALA A 33 2.76 5.31 -3.21
N CYS A 34 1.85 5.13 -2.25
CA CYS A 34 1.39 3.82 -1.79
C CYS A 34 0.72 3.02 -2.91
N ALA A 35 -0.27 3.63 -3.58
CA ALA A 35 -1.00 3.02 -4.69
C ALA A 35 -0.07 2.65 -5.85
N HIS A 36 0.86 3.54 -6.23
CA HIS A 36 1.84 3.27 -7.27
C HIS A 36 2.74 2.07 -6.93
N LYS A 37 3.17 1.95 -5.66
CA LYS A 37 4.02 0.84 -5.22
C LYS A 37 3.28 -0.50 -5.26
N ILE A 38 2.00 -0.52 -4.87
CA ILE A 38 1.14 -1.72 -4.94
C ILE A 38 0.91 -2.11 -6.40
N LEU A 39 0.56 -1.15 -7.26
CA LEU A 39 0.34 -1.39 -8.69
C LEU A 39 1.58 -1.98 -9.36
N ARG A 40 2.78 -1.50 -9.00
CA ARG A 40 4.05 -2.03 -9.52
C ARG A 40 4.31 -3.47 -9.10
N ILE A 41 3.93 -3.85 -7.88
CA ILE A 41 4.05 -5.24 -7.41
C ILE A 41 3.07 -6.14 -8.17
N ILE A 42 1.82 -5.72 -8.33
CA ILE A 42 0.79 -6.46 -9.08
C ILE A 42 1.22 -6.64 -10.55
N TYR A 43 1.69 -5.57 -11.20
CA TYR A 43 2.18 -5.63 -12.57
C TYR A 43 3.35 -6.61 -12.70
N LYS A 44 4.28 -6.59 -11.74
CA LYS A 44 5.43 -7.50 -11.77
C LYS A 44 5.00 -8.95 -11.57
N LEU A 45 4.09 -9.23 -10.63
CA LEU A 45 3.52 -10.57 -10.40
C LEU A 45 2.80 -11.11 -11.64
N LEU A 46 1.97 -10.28 -12.28
CA LEU A 46 1.28 -10.62 -13.53
C LEU A 46 2.29 -10.87 -14.66
N SER A 47 3.28 -9.99 -14.80
CA SER A 47 4.30 -10.07 -15.86
C SER A 47 5.24 -11.26 -15.69
N THR A 48 5.54 -11.69 -14.46
CA THR A 48 6.42 -12.84 -14.21
C THR A 48 5.64 -14.15 -14.06
N HIS A 49 4.31 -14.11 -14.16
CA HIS A 49 3.40 -15.24 -13.87
C HIS A 49 3.72 -15.95 -12.53
N GLN A 50 4.38 -15.25 -11.60
CA GLN A 50 4.73 -15.85 -10.33
C GLN A 50 3.50 -15.87 -9.43
N THR A 51 3.22 -17.05 -8.88
CA THR A 51 2.23 -17.21 -7.83
C THR A 51 2.69 -16.44 -6.60
N TYR A 52 1.87 -15.49 -6.15
CA TYR A 52 2.10 -14.80 -4.89
C TYR A 52 2.06 -15.83 -3.75
N GLN A 53 3.22 -16.16 -3.20
CA GLN A 53 3.36 -16.97 -1.99
C GLN A 53 3.29 -16.01 -0.80
N LYS A 54 2.30 -16.26 0.06
CA LYS A 54 1.93 -15.43 1.21
C LYS A 54 2.92 -15.56 2.35
#